data_AF-A0A4Z0H7Y3-F1
#
_entry.id   AF-A0A4Z0H7Y3-F1
#
_cell.length_a   1.000
_cell.length_b   1.000
_cell.length_c   1.000
_cell.angle_alpha   90.00
_cell.angle_beta   90.00
_cell.angle_gamma   90.00
#
_symmetry.space_group_name_H-M   'P 1'
#
loop_
_entity.id
_entity.type
_entity.pdbx_description
1 polymer ?
#
loop_
_entity_poly.entity_id
_entity_poly.type
_entity_poly.pdbx_seq_one_letter_code
_entity_poly.pdbx_strand_id
1 'polypeptide(L)'
;MRLENTGLDGLMLDFKPLTELLENNGFILGGSWDYERVTYDYKMEAPEKNITYYIRIQGFAVEGDVDKGDAVITLMTPLLGRHYYPHGIEYGEEEGFSSGTIERAHQLIQKVVEPAEKYHNQVPEHIVLDKLKNWAKENNNQEILDKMKELSNNPDNRN
;
A
#
# COMPACT_ATOMS: atom_id res chain seq x y z
N MET A 1 -4.52 -12.15 13.51
CA MET A 1 -4.11 -13.23 12.59
C MET A 1 -3.47 -12.65 11.33
N ARG A 2 -2.36 -13.20 10.83
CA ARG A 2 -1.83 -12.87 9.50
C ARG A 2 -2.61 -13.62 8.43
N LEU A 3 -2.94 -12.95 7.33
CA LEU A 3 -3.61 -13.55 6.18
C LEU A 3 -2.56 -13.86 5.12
N GLU A 4 -1.99 -15.06 5.21
CA GLU A 4 -0.95 -15.54 4.30
C GLU A 4 -1.49 -15.85 2.90
N ASN A 5 -0.58 -15.96 1.92
CA ASN A 5 -0.90 -16.37 0.54
C ASN A 5 -1.98 -15.51 -0.13
N THR A 6 -2.05 -14.22 0.21
CA THR A 6 -3.01 -13.27 -0.38
C THR A 6 -2.56 -12.71 -1.71
N GLY A 7 -1.24 -12.70 -1.99
CA GLY A 7 -0.64 -12.08 -3.17
C GLY A 7 -0.35 -10.59 -3.01
N LEU A 8 -0.72 -9.95 -1.89
CA LEU A 8 -0.42 -8.54 -1.64
C LEU A 8 0.98 -8.28 -1.06
N ASP A 9 1.53 -9.23 -0.31
CA ASP A 9 2.82 -9.06 0.36
C ASP A 9 3.93 -8.79 -0.66
N GLY A 10 4.69 -7.71 -0.46
CA GLY A 10 5.79 -7.30 -1.33
C GLY A 10 5.38 -6.55 -2.60
N LEU A 11 4.08 -6.39 -2.88
CA LEU A 11 3.66 -5.53 -4.00
C LEU A 11 4.02 -4.07 -3.70
N MET A 12 4.58 -3.39 -4.71
CA MET A 12 5.00 -1.99 -4.64
C MET A 12 4.12 -1.11 -5.52
N LEU A 13 3.57 -0.03 -4.96
CA LEU A 13 2.66 0.88 -5.65
C LEU A 13 2.88 2.32 -5.19
N ASP A 14 2.64 3.28 -6.09
CA ASP A 14 2.56 4.68 -5.72
C ASP A 14 1.40 4.91 -4.73
N PHE A 15 1.63 5.77 -3.74
CA PHE A 15 0.69 6.02 -2.63
C PHE A 15 -0.71 6.44 -3.08
N LYS A 16 -0.80 7.33 -4.07
CA LYS A 16 -2.09 7.85 -4.57
C LYS A 16 -2.93 6.75 -5.25
N PRO A 17 -2.41 6.02 -6.26
CA PRO A 17 -3.12 4.87 -6.83
C PRO A 17 -3.48 3.80 -5.80
N LEU A 18 -2.58 3.50 -4.85
CA LEU A 18 -2.86 2.54 -3.78
C LEU A 18 -4.04 2.99 -2.93
N THR A 19 -4.03 4.25 -2.48
CA THR A 19 -5.10 4.82 -1.64
C THR A 19 -6.43 4.81 -2.39
N GLU A 20 -6.46 5.27 -3.63
CA GLU A 20 -7.67 5.27 -4.46
C GLU A 20 -8.21 3.85 -4.67
N LEU A 21 -7.35 2.88 -4.97
CA LEU A 21 -7.73 1.48 -5.12
C LEU A 21 -8.39 0.91 -3.86
N LEU A 22 -7.77 1.14 -2.70
CA LEU A 22 -8.23 0.60 -1.42
C LEU A 22 -9.52 1.29 -0.95
N GLU A 23 -9.62 2.61 -1.08
CA GLU A 23 -10.83 3.38 -0.73
C GLU A 23 -12.03 3.02 -1.60
N ASN A 24 -11.83 2.83 -2.91
CA ASN A 24 -12.87 2.35 -3.81
C ASN A 24 -13.37 0.93 -3.46
N ASN A 25 -12.60 0.17 -2.68
CA ASN A 25 -12.96 -1.16 -2.18
C ASN A 25 -13.40 -1.16 -0.70
N GLY A 26 -13.62 0.03 -0.11
CA GLY A 26 -14.19 0.20 1.22
C GLY A 26 -13.18 0.11 2.37
N PHE A 27 -11.89 0.06 2.07
CA PHE A 27 -10.86 0.29 3.08
C PHE A 27 -10.73 1.79 3.35
N ILE A 28 -10.31 2.17 4.55
CA ILE A 28 -10.14 3.57 4.94
C ILE A 28 -8.71 3.76 5.38
N LEU A 29 -8.03 4.78 4.85
CA LEU A 29 -6.72 5.19 5.34
C LEU A 29 -6.85 5.65 6.81
N GLY A 30 -6.15 4.95 7.69
CA GLY A 30 -6.13 5.23 9.12
C GLY A 30 -5.43 6.55 9.43
N GLY A 31 -5.96 7.29 10.41
CA GLY A 31 -5.46 8.62 10.80
C GLY A 31 -4.21 8.62 11.68
N SER A 32 -3.33 7.61 11.58
CA SER A 32 -2.04 7.67 12.28
C SER A 32 -1.07 8.50 11.45
N TRP A 33 -0.49 9.54 12.07
CA TRP A 33 0.58 10.35 11.47
C TRP A 33 1.88 9.53 11.49
N ASP A 34 2.06 8.68 10.48
CA ASP A 34 3.27 7.89 10.29
C ASP A 34 3.86 8.20 8.92
N TYR A 35 4.97 8.93 8.91
CA TYR A 35 5.67 9.34 7.68
C TYR A 35 6.21 8.13 6.89
N GLU A 36 6.41 7.00 7.56
CA GLU A 36 7.01 5.81 6.97
C GLU A 36 5.97 4.74 6.64
N ARG A 37 4.73 4.85 7.14
CA ARG A 37 3.74 3.78 7.05
C ARG A 37 2.36 4.27 6.69
N VAL A 38 1.70 3.46 5.87
CA VAL A 38 0.27 3.59 5.60
C VAL A 38 -0.46 2.40 6.20
N THR A 39 -1.64 2.66 6.74
CA THR A 39 -2.50 1.64 7.33
C THR A 39 -3.91 1.84 6.80
N TYR A 40 -4.46 0.85 6.13
CA TYR A 40 -5.81 0.87 5.59
C TYR A 40 -6.65 -0.19 6.28
N ASP A 41 -7.76 0.22 6.87
CA ASP A 41 -8.65 -0.67 7.61
C ASP A 41 -10.00 -0.81 6.90
N TYR A 42 -10.45 -2.05 6.73
CA TYR A 42 -11.82 -2.37 6.38
C TYR A 42 -12.55 -2.85 7.63
N LYS A 43 -13.61 -2.15 8.02
CA LYS A 43 -14.45 -2.54 9.17
C LYS A 43 -15.43 -3.66 8.77
N MET A 44 -15.40 -4.75 9.52
CA MET A 44 -16.35 -5.86 9.44
C MET A 44 -17.16 -5.99 10.72
N GLU A 45 -18.46 -6.15 10.56
CA GLU A 45 -19.36 -6.43 11.69
C GLU A 45 -19.06 -7.83 12.26
N ALA A 46 -19.00 -7.91 13.59
CA ALA A 46 -18.90 -9.16 14.32
C ALA A 46 -20.29 -9.59 14.81
N PRO A 47 -20.59 -10.90 14.88
CA PRO A 47 -21.84 -11.37 15.46
C PRO A 47 -21.90 -11.12 16.98
N GLU A 48 -20.76 -11.01 17.65
CA GLU A 48 -20.67 -10.73 19.08
C GLU A 48 -20.86 -9.25 19.40
N LYS A 49 -21.58 -8.96 20.49
CA LYS A 49 -21.75 -7.58 20.97
C LYS A 49 -20.41 -6.96 21.39
N ASN A 50 -20.23 -5.68 21.07
CA ASN A 50 -19.03 -4.87 21.40
C ASN A 50 -17.72 -5.39 20.77
N ILE A 51 -17.82 -6.28 19.78
CA ILE A 51 -16.69 -6.72 18.97
C ILE A 51 -16.80 -6.10 17.59
N THR A 52 -15.66 -5.75 17.02
CA THR A 52 -15.57 -5.36 15.61
C THR A 52 -14.36 -6.03 15.00
N TYR A 53 -14.49 -6.54 13.78
CA TYR A 53 -13.36 -7.10 13.05
C TYR A 53 -12.80 -6.06 12.09
N TYR A 54 -11.48 -6.08 11.92
CA TYR A 54 -10.79 -5.20 10.98
C TYR A 54 -9.88 -6.03 10.07
N ILE A 55 -10.03 -5.87 8.76
CA ILE A 55 -8.99 -6.29 7.82
C ILE A 55 -8.06 -5.10 7.65
N ARG A 56 -6.80 -5.30 7.94
CA ARG A 56 -5.77 -4.28 7.90
C ARG A 56 -4.77 -4.59 6.80
N ILE A 57 -4.65 -3.69 5.84
CA ILE A 57 -3.58 -3.68 4.84
C ILE A 57 -2.60 -2.58 5.24
N GLN A 58 -1.33 -2.93 5.34
CA GLN A 58 -0.27 -1.99 5.71
C GLN A 58 0.83 -2.00 4.67
N GLY A 59 1.59 -0.92 4.63
CA GLY A 59 2.81 -0.86 3.86
C GLY A 59 3.75 0.19 4.41
N PHE A 60 5.01 0.13 3.97
CA PHE A 60 6.01 1.12 4.29
C PHE A 60 6.47 1.87 3.04
N ALA A 61 6.75 3.17 3.21
CA ALA A 61 7.36 3.98 2.18
C ALA A 61 8.81 3.52 1.97
N VAL A 62 9.12 3.06 0.76
CA VAL A 62 10.50 2.72 0.37
C VAL A 62 11.22 3.92 -0.28
N GLU A 63 10.44 4.88 -0.76
CA GLU A 63 10.87 6.11 -1.42
C GLU A 63 9.75 7.15 -1.26
N GLY A 64 10.12 8.43 -1.36
CA GLY A 64 9.20 9.56 -1.30
C GLY A 64 8.67 9.84 0.11
N ASP A 65 7.58 10.61 0.18
CA ASP A 65 6.98 11.08 1.43
C ASP A 65 5.45 10.88 1.36
N VAL A 66 4.91 10.17 2.35
CA VAL A 66 3.46 9.87 2.43
C VAL A 66 2.64 11.16 2.52
N ASP A 67 3.13 12.16 3.26
CA ASP A 67 2.40 13.42 3.46
C ASP A 67 2.38 14.28 2.18
N LYS A 68 3.43 14.19 1.36
CA LYS A 68 3.46 14.86 0.04
C LYS A 68 2.69 14.08 -1.03
N GLY A 69 2.42 12.81 -0.77
CA GLY A 69 1.70 11.91 -1.64
C GLY A 69 2.50 11.47 -2.88
N ASP A 70 3.83 11.53 -2.80
CA ASP A 70 4.77 11.03 -3.81
C ASP A 70 5.51 9.75 -3.38
N ALA A 71 5.09 9.15 -2.26
CA ALA A 71 5.68 7.91 -1.76
C ALA A 71 5.38 6.68 -2.63
N VAL A 72 6.35 5.78 -2.70
CA VAL A 72 6.16 4.39 -3.14
C VAL A 72 6.04 3.51 -1.92
N ILE A 73 4.93 2.79 -1.85
CA ILE A 73 4.60 1.91 -0.73
C ILE A 73 4.84 0.47 -1.13
N THR A 74 5.59 -0.27 -0.32
CA THR A 74 5.60 -1.74 -0.39
C THR A 74 4.64 -2.31 0.64
N LEU A 75 3.74 -3.18 0.19
CA LEU A 75 2.70 -3.77 1.02
C LEU A 75 3.26 -4.91 1.87
N MET A 76 2.68 -5.05 3.06
CA MET A 76 2.93 -6.13 4.00
C MET A 76 1.79 -7.13 3.96
N THR A 77 2.05 -8.32 4.51
CA THR A 77 1.04 -9.34 4.74
C THR A 77 -0.17 -8.76 5.50
N PRO A 78 -1.39 -8.83 4.94
CA PRO A 78 -2.57 -8.29 5.59
C PRO A 78 -2.86 -8.97 6.93
N LEU A 79 -3.51 -8.24 7.82
CA LEU A 79 -3.89 -8.71 9.15
C LEU A 79 -5.40 -8.75 9.31
N LEU A 80 -5.91 -9.76 9.99
CA LEU A 80 -7.26 -9.78 10.54
C LEU A 80 -7.16 -9.53 12.05
N GLY A 81 -7.74 -8.42 12.50
CA GLY A 81 -7.74 -7.96 13.88
C GLY A 81 -9.13 -7.99 14.50
N ARG A 82 -9.15 -8.11 15.83
CA ARG A 82 -10.36 -8.09 16.64
C ARG A 82 -10.29 -6.92 17.61
N HIS A 83 -11.24 -6.01 17.52
CA HIS A 83 -11.36 -4.88 18.42
C HIS A 83 -12.33 -5.23 19.55
N TYR A 84 -11.84 -5.09 20.77
CA TYR A 84 -12.63 -5.26 22.00
C TYR A 84 -12.92 -3.89 22.59
N TYR A 85 -14.08 -3.28 22.35
CA TYR A 85 -14.36 -1.98 22.96
C TYR A 85 -14.47 -2.10 24.50
N PRO A 86 -13.80 -1.25 25.31
CA PRO A 86 -13.05 -0.04 24.97
C PRO A 86 -11.51 -0.21 24.87
N HIS A 87 -11.03 -1.44 24.80
CA HIS A 87 -9.62 -1.81 24.60
C HIS A 87 -9.19 -1.70 23.13
N GLY A 88 -7.95 -2.10 22.86
CA GLY A 88 -7.34 -2.02 21.53
C GLY A 88 -7.79 -3.10 20.55
N ILE A 89 -7.15 -3.09 19.38
CA ILE A 89 -7.27 -4.16 18.38
C ILE A 89 -6.19 -5.20 18.70
N GLU A 90 -6.62 -6.43 18.91
CA GLU A 90 -5.74 -7.57 19.10
C GLU A 90 -5.53 -8.31 17.79
N TYR A 91 -4.30 -8.77 17.60
CA TYR A 91 -3.86 -9.51 16.43
C TYR A 91 -3.17 -10.79 16.89
N GLY A 92 -3.84 -11.93 16.75
CA GLY A 92 -3.26 -13.24 17.05
C GLY A 92 -3.93 -14.36 16.26
N GLU A 93 -3.30 -15.53 16.23
CA GLU A 93 -3.96 -16.78 15.79
C GLU A 93 -4.96 -17.26 16.86
N GLU A 94 -4.72 -16.89 18.12
CA GLU A 94 -5.55 -17.27 19.28
C GLU A 94 -6.90 -16.52 19.36
N GLU A 95 -7.13 -15.53 18.49
CA GLU A 95 -8.37 -14.71 18.47
C GLU A 95 -9.64 -15.49 18.08
N GLY A 96 -9.49 -16.73 17.60
CA GLY A 96 -10.60 -17.66 17.38
C GLY A 96 -11.56 -17.24 16.27
N PHE A 97 -11.06 -16.61 15.20
CA PHE A 97 -11.90 -16.23 14.05
C PHE A 97 -12.56 -17.47 13.42
N SER A 98 -13.85 -17.36 13.08
CA SER A 98 -14.55 -18.43 12.37
C SER A 98 -14.00 -18.59 10.95
N SER A 99 -14.09 -19.79 10.37
CA SER A 99 -13.69 -20.04 8.99
C SER A 99 -14.40 -19.11 7.99
N GLY A 100 -15.70 -18.84 8.20
CA GLY A 100 -16.46 -17.91 7.36
C GLY A 100 -15.97 -16.46 7.46
N THR A 101 -15.49 -16.03 8.64
CA THR A 101 -14.88 -14.70 8.81
C THR A 101 -13.56 -14.61 8.04
N ILE A 102 -12.72 -15.63 8.14
CA ILE A 102 -11.44 -15.71 7.43
C ILE A 102 -11.66 -15.73 5.92
N GLU A 103 -12.59 -16.57 5.44
CA GLU A 103 -12.93 -16.66 4.02
C GLU A 103 -13.43 -15.32 3.47
N ARG A 104 -14.32 -14.65 4.20
CA ARG A 104 -14.80 -13.31 3.84
C ARG A 104 -13.66 -12.29 3.78
N ALA A 105 -12.70 -12.36 4.70
CA ALA A 105 -11.54 -11.48 4.68
C ALA A 105 -10.68 -11.71 3.44
N HIS A 106 -10.40 -12.98 3.09
CA HIS A 106 -9.72 -13.32 1.85
C HIS A 106 -10.48 -12.81 0.62
N GLN A 107 -11.79 -13.00 0.54
CA GLN A 107 -12.61 -12.51 -0.58
C GLN A 107 -12.54 -11.00 -0.76
N LEU A 108 -12.52 -10.23 0.34
CA LEU A 108 -12.38 -8.77 0.28
C LEU A 108 -11.00 -8.35 -0.20
N ILE A 109 -9.95 -9.04 0.25
CA ILE A 109 -8.57 -8.80 -0.22
C ILE A 109 -8.43 -9.14 -1.70
N GLN A 110 -9.00 -10.25 -2.18
CA GLN A 110 -8.86 -10.66 -3.57
C GLN A 110 -9.42 -9.63 -4.58
N LYS A 111 -10.35 -8.77 -4.17
CA LYS A 111 -10.86 -7.68 -5.02
C LYS A 111 -9.80 -6.63 -5.38
N VAL A 112 -8.76 -6.50 -4.57
CA VAL A 112 -7.70 -5.50 -4.75
C VAL A 112 -6.39 -6.09 -5.27
N VAL A 113 -6.23 -7.42 -5.27
CA VAL A 113 -4.97 -8.08 -5.68
C VAL A 113 -4.65 -7.86 -7.15
N GLU A 114 -5.53 -8.24 -8.08
CA GLU A 114 -5.26 -8.11 -9.52
C GLU A 114 -5.01 -6.65 -9.94
N PRO A 115 -5.83 -5.66 -9.51
CA PRO A 115 -5.50 -4.25 -9.75
C PRO A 115 -4.15 -3.83 -9.15
N ALA A 116 -3.83 -4.29 -7.94
CA ALA A 116 -2.58 -3.95 -7.29
C ALA A 116 -1.36 -4.54 -8.02
N GLU A 117 -1.45 -5.79 -8.48
CA GLU A 117 -0.42 -6.43 -9.32
C GLU A 117 -0.22 -5.69 -10.64
N LYS A 118 -1.30 -5.20 -11.25
CA LYS A 118 -1.18 -4.40 -12.47
C LYS A 118 -0.39 -3.12 -12.24
N TYR A 119 -0.66 -2.39 -11.14
CA TYR A 119 0.12 -1.21 -10.77
C TYR A 119 1.55 -1.57 -10.42
N HIS A 120 1.79 -2.68 -9.73
CA HIS A 120 3.13 -3.13 -9.40
C HIS A 120 4.01 -3.40 -10.65
N ASN A 121 3.41 -3.97 -11.69
CA ASN A 121 4.10 -4.24 -12.95
C ASN A 121 4.29 -2.98 -13.82
N GLN A 122 3.55 -1.90 -13.54
CA GLN A 122 3.81 -0.59 -14.14
C GLN A 122 4.95 0.04 -13.36
N VAL A 123 6.19 -0.09 -13.87
CA VAL A 123 7.36 0.52 -13.23
C VAL A 123 7.05 2.01 -13.02
N PRO A 124 7.02 2.51 -11.76
CA PRO A 124 6.75 3.91 -11.50
C PRO A 124 7.71 4.79 -12.29
N GLU A 125 7.20 5.90 -12.84
CA GLU A 125 7.97 6.74 -13.76
C GLU A 125 9.30 7.20 -13.14
N HIS A 126 9.32 7.55 -11.86
CA HIS A 126 10.53 7.95 -11.16
C HIS A 126 11.57 6.81 -11.05
N ILE A 127 11.15 5.55 -10.84
CA ILE A 127 12.06 4.39 -10.87
C ILE A 127 12.63 4.18 -12.27
N VAL A 128 11.83 4.39 -13.32
CA VAL A 128 12.33 4.34 -14.71
C VAL A 128 13.38 5.43 -14.92
N LEU A 129 13.11 6.66 -14.45
CA LEU A 129 14.02 7.79 -14.55
C LEU A 129 15.33 7.52 -13.80
N ASP A 130 15.28 6.98 -12.58
CA ASP A 130 16.48 6.68 -11.80
C ASP A 130 17.32 5.56 -12.41
N LYS A 131 16.67 4.49 -12.91
CA LYS A 131 17.35 3.45 -13.68
C LYS A 131 18.01 4.02 -14.93
N LEU A 132 17.31 4.87 -15.66
CA LEU A 132 17.84 5.52 -16.87
C LEU A 132 19.02 6.44 -16.53
N LYS A 133 18.93 7.20 -15.44
CA LYS A 133 20.00 8.08 -14.95
C LYS A 133 21.25 7.31 -14.57
N ASN A 134 21.09 6.20 -13.85
CA ASN A 134 22.20 5.33 -13.46
C ASN A 134 22.85 4.68 -14.69
N TRP A 135 22.03 4.13 -15.59
CA TRP A 135 22.51 3.59 -16.87
C TRP A 135 23.27 4.64 -17.69
N ALA A 136 22.75 5.86 -17.81
CA ALA A 136 23.39 6.92 -18.57
C ALA A 136 24.74 7.33 -17.96
N LYS A 137 24.87 7.34 -16.63
CA LYS A 137 26.16 7.55 -15.94
C LYS A 137 27.16 6.44 -16.22
N GLU A 138 26.74 5.18 -16.13
CA GLU A 138 27.60 4.01 -16.37
C GLU A 138 28.13 3.95 -17.80
N ASN A 139 27.35 4.46 -18.76
CA ASN A 139 27.69 4.48 -20.18
C ASN A 139 28.27 5.82 -20.65
N ASN A 140 28.58 6.75 -19.75
CA ASN A 140 29.05 8.11 -20.05
C ASN A 140 28.17 8.85 -21.08
N ASN A 141 26.86 8.62 -21.07
CA ASN A 141 25.92 9.22 -22.00
C ASN A 141 25.47 10.61 -21.50
N GLN A 142 26.24 11.63 -21.86
CA GLN A 142 26.00 13.02 -21.41
C GLN A 142 24.72 13.62 -22.01
N GLU A 143 24.34 13.23 -23.22
CA GLU A 143 23.14 13.73 -23.91
C GLU A 143 21.86 13.42 -23.12
N ILE A 144 21.71 12.18 -22.65
CA ILE A 144 20.55 11.77 -21.85
C ILE A 144 20.55 12.51 -20.51
N LEU A 145 21.70 12.63 -19.84
CA LEU A 145 21.80 13.33 -18.56
C LEU A 145 21.41 14.81 -18.65
N ASP A 146 21.81 15.47 -19.74
CA ASP A 146 21.47 16.88 -19.97
C ASP A 146 19.99 17.03 -20.33
N LYS A 147 19.43 16.11 -21.13
CA LYS A 147 18.01 16.11 -21.44
C LYS A 147 17.14 15.89 -20.20
N MET A 148 17.55 14.99 -19.31
CA MET A 148 16.86 14.77 -18.04
C MET A 148 16.89 16.03 -17.14
N LYS A 149 18.02 16.75 -17.07
CA LYS A 149 18.12 18.01 -16.32
C LYS A 149 17.24 19.11 -16.91
N GLU A 150 17.13 19.19 -18.23
CA GLU A 150 16.24 20.12 -18.91
C GLU A 150 14.77 19.86 -18.53
N LEU A 151 14.33 18.60 -18.63
CA LEU A 151 12.96 18.18 -18.32
C LEU A 151 12.60 18.37 -16.84
N SER A 152 13.54 18.10 -15.92
CA SER A 152 13.33 18.31 -14.48
C SER A 152 13.27 19.78 -14.09
N ASN A 153 13.91 20.68 -14.84
CA ASN A 153 13.91 22.12 -14.57
C ASN A 153 12.81 22.87 -15.35
N ASN A 154 12.00 22.17 -16.14
CA ASN A 154 10.95 22.79 -16.93
C ASN A 154 9.88 23.40 -15.99
N PRO A 155 9.62 24.73 -16.04
CA PRO A 155 8.66 25.38 -15.17
C PRO A 155 7.24 24.79 -15.24
N ASP A 156 6.88 24.14 -16.35
CA ASP A 156 5.57 23.48 -16.51
C ASP A 156 5.38 22.22 -15.64
N ASN A 157 6.47 21.64 -15.12
CA ASN A 157 6.44 20.46 -14.22
C ASN A 157 6.33 20.84 -12.72
N ARG A 158 6.06 22.11 -12.38
CA ARG A 158 5.86 22.59 -10.99
C ARG A 158 4.39 22.81 -10.61
N ASN A 159 3.48 21.99 -11.13
CA ASN A 159 2.04 22.06 -10.82
C ASN A 159 1.60 20.89 -9.95
#